data_AF-A0A1E5CXT6-F1
#
_entry.id   AF-A0A1E5CXT6-F1
#
_cell.length_a   1.000
_cell.length_b   1.000
_cell.length_c   1.000
_cell.angle_alpha   90.00
_cell.angle_beta   90.00
_cell.angle_gamma   90.00
#
_symmetry.space_group_name_H-M   'P 1'
#
loop_
_entity.id
_entity.type
_entity.pdbx_description
1 polymer ?
#
loop_
_entity_poly.entity_id
_entity_poly.type
_entity_poly.pdbx_seq_one_letter_code
_entity_poly.pdbx_strand_id
1 'polypeptide(L)' 'MKKAVKPSVRRELVDYVKYKHNVSQRRACRVVGISDSVYRYQPDLHRDDEIIDVLQKAVERYPAYGFSKLFKTLKR' A
#
# COMPACT_ATOMS: atom_id res chain seq x y z
N MET A 1 15.15 21.19 -13.53
CA MET A 1 14.61 20.64 -12.26
C MET A 1 15.06 19.19 -12.13
N LYS A 2 15.72 18.80 -11.02
CA LYS A 2 16.19 17.43 -10.80
C LYS A 2 15.00 16.55 -10.37
N LYS A 3 14.82 15.37 -10.97
CA LYS A 3 13.67 14.50 -10.69
C LYS A 3 13.70 13.99 -9.25
N ALA A 4 12.54 13.99 -8.60
CA ALA A 4 12.39 13.42 -7.26
C ALA A 4 12.61 11.91 -7.29
N VAL A 5 13.34 11.40 -6.29
CA VAL A 5 13.61 9.97 -6.15
C VAL A 5 12.32 9.25 -5.72
N LYS A 6 12.04 8.10 -6.34
CA LYS A 6 10.88 7.28 -6.00
C LYS A 6 10.92 6.84 -4.53
N PRO A 7 9.76 6.74 -3.84
CA PRO A 7 9.71 6.29 -2.45
C PRO A 7 10.36 4.92 -2.19
N SER A 8 10.27 3.98 -3.15
CA SER A 8 10.90 2.65 -3.05
C SER A 8 12.42 2.74 -2.90
N VAL A 9 13.08 3.49 -3.78
CA VAL A 9 14.54 3.71 -3.76
C VAL A 9 14.98 4.37 -2.45
N ARG A 10 14.17 5.28 -1.91
CA ARG A 10 14.46 5.88 -0.60
C ARG A 10 14.36 4.88 0.56
N ARG A 11 13.46 3.89 0.51
CA ARG A 11 13.40 2.83 1.53
C ARG A 11 14.64 1.94 1.46
N GLU A 12 15.06 1.54 0.26
CA GLU A 12 16.29 0.77 0.05
C GLU A 12 17.53 1.51 0.60
N LEU A 13 17.61 2.83 0.39
CA LEU A 13 18.68 3.65 0.97
C LEU A 13 18.64 3.68 2.51
N VAL A 14 17.45 3.67 3.12
CA VAL A 14 17.33 3.57 4.59
C VAL A 14 17.84 2.21 5.06
N ASP A 15 17.48 1.12 4.38
CA ASP A 15 17.97 -0.23 4.72
C ASP A 15 19.49 -0.32 4.60
N TYR A 16 20.06 0.25 3.53
CA TYR A 16 21.50 0.34 3.34
C TYR A 16 22.19 1.08 4.49
N VAL A 17 21.68 2.26 4.87
CA VAL A 17 22.26 3.06 5.96
C VAL A 17 22.14 2.36 7.31
N LYS A 18 20.98 1.74 7.59
CA LYS A 18 20.77 0.94 8.81
C LYS A 18 21.79 -0.19 8.90
N TYR A 19 21.96 -0.96 7.82
CA TYR A 19 22.86 -2.12 7.77
C TYR A 19 24.34 -1.70 7.85
N LYS A 20 24.76 -0.76 7.01
CA LYS A 20 26.17 -0.35 6.91
C LYS A 20 26.69 0.36 8.15
N HIS A 21 25.85 1.15 8.80
CA HIS A 21 26.27 1.99 9.94
C HIS A 21 25.70 1.51 11.29
N ASN A 22 24.97 0.40 11.32
CA ASN A 22 24.30 -0.15 12.50
C ASN A 22 23.52 0.90 13.31
N VAL A 23 22.83 1.80 12.60
CA VAL A 23 22.06 2.89 13.21
C VAL A 23 20.59 2.53 13.30
N SER A 24 19.89 3.15 14.26
CA SER A 24 18.46 2.97 14.39
C SER A 24 17.72 3.44 13.14
N GLN A 25 16.58 2.81 12.85
CA GLN A 25 15.70 3.18 11.74
C GLN A 25 15.38 4.68 11.73
N ARG A 26 15.07 5.26 12.89
CA ARG A 26 14.81 6.70 13.01
C ARG A 26 15.98 7.56 12.54
N ARG A 27 17.21 7.16 12.88
CA ARG A 27 18.42 7.88 12.47
C ARG A 27 18.66 7.72 10.97
N ALA A 28 18.50 6.52 10.43
CA ALA A 28 18.63 6.27 8.99
C ALA A 28 17.57 7.03 8.16
N CYS A 29 16.30 7.03 8.58
CA CYS A 29 15.24 7.79 7.93
C CYS A 29 15.53 9.30 7.89
N ARG A 30 16.07 9.87 8.98
CA ARG A 30 16.50 11.28 9.01
C ARG A 30 17.64 11.56 8.04
N VAL A 31 18.63 10.68 7.96
CA VAL A 31 19.78 10.82 7.04
C VAL A 31 19.34 10.77 5.58
N VAL A 32 18.42 9.86 5.24
CA VAL A 32 17.90 9.72 3.86
C VAL A 32 16.83 10.77 3.52
N GLY A 33 16.20 11.39 4.53
CA GLY A 33 15.18 12.41 4.34
C GLY A 33 13.79 11.85 4.01
N ILE A 34 13.40 10.74 4.64
CA ILE A 34 12.03 10.21 4.59
C ILE A 34 11.40 10.13 5.98
N SER A 35 10.07 10.23 6.06
CA SER A 35 9.37 10.05 7.33
C SER A 35 9.39 8.58 7.77
N ASP A 36 9.39 8.38 9.08
CA ASP A 36 9.35 7.05 9.67
C ASP A 36 8.07 6.29 9.30
N SER A 37 6.93 7.00 9.22
CA SER A 37 5.65 6.43 8.80
C SER A 37 5.68 5.90 7.37
N VAL A 38 6.30 6.63 6.43
CA VAL A 38 6.43 6.20 5.04
C VAL A 38 7.36 5.00 4.92
N TYR A 39 8.44 4.93 5.72
CA TYR A 39 9.30 3.75 5.74
C TYR A 39 8.59 2.53 6.33
N ARG A 40 7.83 2.70 7.42
CA ARG A 40 7.14 1.62 8.12
C ARG A 40 5.90 1.11 7.39
N TYR A 41 5.34 1.88 6.47
CA TYR A 41 4.14 1.50 5.75
C TYR A 41 4.39 0.25 4.89
N GLN A 42 3.78 -0.87 5.30
CA GLN A 42 3.66 -2.09 4.52
C GLN A 42 2.24 -2.15 3.95
N PRO A 43 2.06 -2.13 2.62
CA PRO A 43 0.75 -2.30 2.04
C PRO A 43 0.26 -3.72 2.30
N ASP A 44 -0.96 -3.85 2.79
CA ASP A 44 -1.68 -5.12 2.79
C ASP A 44 -2.39 -5.26 1.44
N LEU A 45 -1.89 -6.16 0.59
CA LEU A 45 -2.42 -6.38 -0.76
C LEU A 45 -3.68 -7.24 -0.76
N HIS A 46 -3.92 -7.99 0.32
CA HIS A 46 -5.00 -8.98 0.41
C HIS A 46 -6.19 -8.50 1.22
N ARG A 47 -6.10 -7.29 1.77
CA ARG A 47 -7.14 -6.67 2.60
C ARG A 47 -8.53 -6.70 1.96
N ASP A 48 -8.59 -6.52 0.64
CA ASP A 48 -9.83 -6.39 -0.10
C ASP A 48 -10.25 -7.70 -0.81
N ASP A 49 -9.50 -8.80 -0.64
CA ASP A 49 -9.73 -10.06 -1.36
C ASP A 49 -11.14 -10.62 -1.11
N GLU A 50 -11.60 -10.62 0.15
CA GLU A 50 -12.94 -11.07 0.49
C GLU A 50 -14.03 -10.23 -0.18
N ILE A 51 -13.82 -8.92 -0.27
CA ILE A 51 -14.76 -8.00 -0.92
C ILE A 51 -14.77 -8.23 -2.43
N ILE A 52 -13.60 -8.48 -3.03
CA ILE A 52 -13.46 -8.80 -4.46
C ILE A 52 -14.22 -10.09 -4.79
N ASP A 53 -14.04 -11.16 -4.00
CA ASP A 53 -14.71 -12.44 -4.21
C ASP A 53 -16.23 -12.31 -4.09
N VAL A 54 -16.72 -11.60 -3.06
CA VAL A 54 -18.16 -11.34 -2.89
C VAL A 54 -18.72 -10.53 -4.05
N LEU A 55 -17.98 -9.52 -4.54
CA LEU A 55 -18.40 -8.70 -5.67
C LEU A 55 -18.45 -9.53 -6.96
N GLN A 56 -17.48 -10.40 -7.21
CA GLN A 56 -17.46 -11.30 -8.37
C GLN A 56 -18.67 -12.23 -8.38
N LYS A 57 -18.97 -12.88 -7.25
CA LYS A 57 -20.16 -13.73 -7.10
C LYS A 57 -21.46 -12.97 -7.34
N ALA A 58 -21.53 -11.71 -6.92
CA ALA A 58 -22.70 -10.87 -7.13
C ALA A 58 -22.90 -10.49 -8.61
N VAL A 59 -21.82 -10.24 -9.34
CA VAL A 59 -21.85 -9.98 -10.79
C VAL A 59 -22.35 -11.21 -11.54
N GLU A 60 -21.84 -12.40 -11.21
CA GLU A 60 -22.28 -13.66 -11.83
C GLU A 60 -23.76 -13.94 -11.57
N ARG A 61 -24.24 -13.64 -10.35
CA ARG A 61 -25.65 -13.83 -9.98
C ARG A 61 -26.58 -12.80 -10.61
N TYR A 62 -26.12 -11.56 -10.83
CA TYR A 62 -26.94 -10.45 -11.32
C TYR A 62 -26.27 -9.71 -12.50
N PRO A 63 -26.18 -10.32 -13.69
CA PRO A 63 -25.43 -9.76 -14.81
C PRO A 63 -26.00 -8.44 -15.36
N ALA A 64 -27.30 -8.18 -15.17
CA ALA A 64 -27.93 -6.93 -15.58
C ALA A 64 -27.71 -5.78 -14.58
N TYR A 65 -27.07 -6.02 -13.43
CA TYR A 65 -26.90 -5.03 -12.38
C TYR A 65 -25.55 -4.33 -12.53
N GLY A 66 -25.58 -3.01 -12.72
CA GLY A 66 -24.38 -2.17 -12.61
C GLY A 66 -23.93 -2.00 -11.15
N PHE A 67 -22.71 -1.47 -10.97
CA PHE A 67 -22.05 -1.34 -9.66
C PHE A 67 -22.93 -0.70 -8.57
N SER A 68 -23.68 0.36 -8.87
CA SER A 68 -24.56 1.03 -7.88
C SER A 68 -25.61 0.11 -7.28
N LYS A 69 -26.18 -0.81 -8.08
CA LYS A 69 -27.14 -1.81 -7.59
C LYS A 69 -26.44 -2.88 -6.76
N LEU A 70 -25.32 -3.41 -7.26
CA LEU A 70 -24.53 -4.42 -6.54
C LEU A 70 -24.03 -3.90 -5.19
N PHE A 71 -23.52 -2.66 -5.14
CA PHE A 71 -23.07 -2.02 -3.92
C PHE A 71 -24.18 -1.91 -2.87
N LYS A 72 -25.40 -1.51 -3.27
CA LYS A 72 -26.55 -1.45 -2.36
C LYS A 72 -26.96 -2.84 -1.85
N THR A 73 -26.83 -3.86 -2.69
CA THR A 73 -27.12 -5.26 -2.31
C THR A 73 -26.07 -5.80 -1.32
N LEU A 74 -24.79 -5.49 -1.53
CA LEU A 74 -23.67 -6.00 -0.72
C LEU A 74 -23.45 -5.23 0.58
N LYS A 75 -23.83 -3.96 0.65
CA LYS A 75 -23.69 -3.10 1.83
C LYS A 75 -24.77 -3.34 2.90
N ARG A 76 -25.80 -4.14 2.57
CA ARG A 76 -26.96 -4.36 3.45
C ARG A 76 -26.62 -5.21 4.67
#